data_AF-A0A4P6MEB3-F1
#
_entry.id   AF-A0A4P6MEB3-F1
#
_cell.length_a   1.000
_cell.length_b   1.000
_cell.length_c   1.000
_cell.angle_alpha   90.00
_cell.angle_beta   90.00
_cell.angle_gamma   90.00
#
_symmetry.space_group_name_H-M   'P 1'
#
loop_
_entity.id
_entity.type
_entity.pdbx_description
1 polymer ?
#
loop_
_entity_poly.entity_id
_entity_poly.type
_entity_poly.pdbx_seq_one_letter_code
_entity_poly.pdbx_strand_id
1 'polypeptide(L)'
;MSNIDFDQMVTAQDKADKAAADHIAAVKAECSSRIYAVLNPPTVSNIQGAAISGELSAADMDTFRAGRLWVDQMLVACRTMVLDPSSDYRSEASWPAVPEGVNELAARY
;
A
#
# COMPACT_ATOMS: atom_id res chain seq x y z
N MET A 1 -21.76 -25.52 41.81
CA MET A 1 -21.24 -26.00 40.53
C MET A 1 -21.23 -24.82 39.59
N SER A 2 -20.06 -24.32 39.21
CA SER A 2 -19.95 -23.19 38.28
C SER A 2 -20.28 -23.72 36.88
N ASN A 3 -21.37 -23.23 36.27
CA ASN A 3 -21.65 -23.47 34.86
C ASN A 3 -20.60 -22.70 34.06
N ILE A 4 -19.77 -23.41 33.31
CA ILE A 4 -18.93 -22.80 32.28
C ILE A 4 -19.89 -22.26 31.21
N ASP A 5 -19.75 -20.99 30.89
CA ASP A 5 -20.47 -20.35 29.80
C ASP A 5 -19.78 -20.71 28.47
N PHE A 6 -20.32 -21.72 27.79
CA PHE A 6 -19.79 -22.24 26.53
C PHE A 6 -19.95 -21.23 25.37
N ASP A 7 -20.75 -20.17 25.55
CA ASP A 7 -20.90 -19.08 24.58
C ASP A 7 -19.64 -18.17 24.54
N GLN A 8 -18.78 -18.24 25.56
CA GLN A 8 -17.50 -17.51 25.62
C GLN A 8 -16.28 -18.35 25.23
N MET A 9 -16.49 -19.54 24.68
CA MET A 9 -15.39 -20.44 24.31
C MET A 9 -14.77 -20.02 22.97
N VAL A 10 -13.74 -19.16 23.02
CA VAL A 10 -12.93 -18.83 21.83
C VAL A 10 -12.17 -20.08 21.38
N THR A 11 -12.51 -20.58 20.21
CA THR A 11 -11.88 -21.77 19.63
C THR A 11 -10.51 -21.45 19.03
N ALA A 12 -9.73 -22.50 18.74
CA ALA A 12 -8.49 -22.33 17.98
C ALA A 12 -8.75 -21.78 16.57
N GLN A 13 -9.91 -22.10 15.98
CA GLN A 13 -10.31 -21.58 14.67
C GLN A 13 -10.61 -20.08 14.73
N ASP A 14 -11.35 -19.62 15.74
CA ASP A 14 -11.66 -18.19 15.90
C ASP A 14 -10.38 -17.34 16.03
N LYS A 15 -9.37 -17.87 16.71
CA LYS A 15 -8.05 -17.22 16.83
C LYS A 15 -7.33 -17.18 15.49
N ALA A 16 -7.37 -18.25 14.70
CA ALA A 16 -6.74 -18.32 13.39
C ALA A 16 -7.42 -17.35 12.40
N ASP A 17 -8.74 -17.29 12.39
CA ASP A 17 -9.52 -16.39 11.52
C ASP A 17 -9.25 -14.92 11.87
N LYS A 18 -9.21 -14.60 13.18
CA LYS A 18 -8.83 -13.27 13.63
C LYS A 18 -7.40 -12.91 13.23
N ALA A 19 -6.44 -13.81 13.41
CA ALA A 19 -5.05 -13.56 13.03
C ALA A 19 -4.91 -13.31 11.52
N ALA A 20 -5.65 -14.07 10.69
CA ALA A 20 -5.70 -13.85 9.26
C ALA A 20 -6.31 -12.48 8.91
N ALA A 21 -7.42 -12.10 9.54
CA ALA A 21 -8.05 -10.80 9.32
C ALA A 21 -7.12 -9.63 9.72
N ASP A 22 -6.45 -9.75 10.88
CA ASP A 22 -5.50 -8.75 11.38
C ASP A 22 -4.29 -8.62 10.43
N HIS A 23 -3.77 -9.73 9.90
CA HIS A 23 -2.70 -9.74 8.88
C HIS A 23 -3.11 -8.98 7.62
N ILE A 24 -4.28 -9.31 7.07
CA ILE A 24 -4.80 -8.69 5.84
C ILE A 24 -4.95 -7.17 6.04
N ALA A 25 -5.50 -6.75 7.19
CA ALA A 25 -5.67 -5.35 7.52
C ALA A 25 -4.31 -4.63 7.64
N ALA A 26 -3.33 -5.25 8.29
CA ALA A 26 -2.01 -4.66 8.50
C ALA A 26 -1.22 -4.51 7.20
N VAL A 27 -1.23 -5.52 6.31
CA VAL A 27 -0.56 -5.44 5.01
C VAL A 27 -1.17 -4.34 4.14
N LYS A 28 -2.50 -4.21 4.13
CA LYS A 28 -3.19 -3.16 3.36
C LYS A 28 -2.88 -1.76 3.89
N ALA A 29 -2.82 -1.59 5.21
CA ALA A 29 -2.47 -0.32 5.84
C ALA A 29 -1.03 0.09 5.54
N GLU A 30 -0.10 -0.88 5.56
CA GLU A 30 1.30 -0.62 5.20
C GLU A 30 1.43 -0.23 3.72
N CYS A 31 0.76 -0.96 2.82
CA CYS A 31 0.74 -0.64 1.39
C CYS A 31 0.25 0.78 1.12
N SER A 32 -0.89 1.17 1.70
CA SER A 32 -1.44 2.52 1.50
C SER A 32 -0.54 3.59 2.10
N SER A 33 0.02 3.36 3.29
CA SER A 33 0.98 4.26 3.94
C SER A 33 2.19 4.53 3.03
N ARG A 34 2.80 3.47 2.48
CA ARG A 34 3.95 3.56 1.57
C ARG A 34 3.62 4.28 0.28
N ILE A 35 2.48 3.98 -0.34
CA ILE A 35 2.04 4.69 -1.56
C ILE A 35 1.83 6.17 -1.25
N TYR A 36 1.16 6.50 -0.15
CA TYR A 36 0.84 7.90 0.19
C TYR A 36 2.02 8.71 0.70
N ALA A 37 3.07 8.06 1.19
CA ALA A 37 4.34 8.73 1.47
C ALA A 37 4.99 9.32 0.20
N VAL A 38 4.63 8.84 -0.99
CA VAL A 38 5.19 9.27 -2.28
C VAL A 38 4.13 9.97 -3.15
N LEU A 39 3.00 9.32 -3.40
CA LEU A 39 1.93 9.76 -4.31
C LEU A 39 0.58 9.74 -3.60
N ASN A 40 0.36 10.68 -2.69
CA ASN A 40 -0.95 10.90 -2.06
C ASN A 40 -1.97 11.51 -3.06
N PRO A 41 -3.28 11.47 -2.76
CA PRO A 41 -4.30 11.94 -3.71
C PRO A 41 -4.15 13.43 -4.11
N PRO A 42 -3.90 14.39 -3.20
CA PRO A 42 -3.60 15.78 -3.59
C PRO A 42 -2.43 15.91 -4.56
N THR A 43 -1.28 15.29 -4.28
CA THR A 43 -0.10 15.30 -5.17
C THR A 43 -0.45 14.76 -6.55
N VAL A 44 -1.15 13.63 -6.61
CA VAL A 44 -1.57 13.03 -7.88
C VAL A 44 -2.53 13.94 -8.65
N SER A 45 -3.45 14.62 -7.98
CA SER A 45 -4.34 15.61 -8.60
C SER A 45 -3.59 16.84 -9.10
N ASN A 46 -2.60 17.34 -8.35
CA ASN A 46 -1.80 18.50 -8.73
C ASN A 46 -0.91 18.20 -9.95
N ILE A 47 -0.25 17.03 -10.00
CA ILE A 47 0.52 16.60 -11.17
C ILE A 47 -0.40 16.47 -12.40
N GLN A 48 -1.60 15.90 -12.24
CA GLN A 48 -2.58 15.82 -13.34
C GLN A 48 -3.04 17.20 -13.82
N GLY A 49 -3.29 18.13 -12.90
CA GLY A 49 -3.62 19.52 -13.23
C GLY A 49 -2.51 20.19 -14.05
N ALA A 50 -1.27 20.06 -13.61
CA ALA A 50 -0.09 20.56 -14.31
C ALA A 50 0.07 19.93 -15.71
N ALA A 51 -0.21 18.63 -15.85
CA ALA A 51 -0.21 17.95 -17.13
C ALA A 51 -1.26 18.54 -18.10
N ILE A 52 -2.48 18.78 -17.61
CA ILE A 52 -3.58 19.34 -18.39
C ILE A 52 -3.29 20.79 -18.81
N SER A 53 -2.69 21.58 -17.91
CA SER A 53 -2.30 22.96 -18.18
C SER A 53 -1.05 23.10 -19.07
N GLY A 54 -0.37 21.98 -19.40
CA GLY A 54 0.84 21.99 -20.21
C GLY A 54 2.10 22.45 -19.47
N GLU A 55 2.10 22.38 -18.14
CA GLU A 55 3.22 22.81 -17.28
C GLU A 55 4.29 21.72 -17.14
N LEU A 56 3.95 20.45 -17.36
CA LEU A 56 4.88 19.33 -17.26
C LEU A 56 5.72 19.19 -18.53
N SER A 57 7.03 19.01 -18.34
CA SER A 57 7.90 18.59 -19.43
C SER A 57 7.63 17.15 -19.86
N ALA A 58 8.16 16.74 -21.02
CA ALA A 58 8.09 15.34 -21.44
C ALA A 58 8.74 14.39 -20.42
N ALA A 59 9.86 14.81 -19.81
CA ALA A 59 10.55 14.04 -18.78
C ALA A 59 9.71 13.91 -17.49
N ASP A 60 8.98 14.96 -17.09
CA ASP A 60 8.07 14.90 -15.95
C ASP A 60 6.90 13.95 -16.22
N MET A 61 6.37 13.96 -17.45
CA MET A 61 5.32 13.03 -17.86
C MET A 61 5.80 11.57 -17.84
N ASP A 62 7.02 11.29 -18.28
CA ASP A 62 7.61 9.95 -18.19
C ASP A 62 7.84 9.52 -16.74
N THR A 63 8.31 10.44 -15.90
CA THR A 63 8.47 10.23 -14.46
C THR A 63 7.12 9.91 -13.79
N PHE A 64 6.07 10.66 -14.14
CA PHE A 64 4.72 10.40 -13.59
C PHE A 64 4.16 9.05 -14.04
N ARG A 65 4.39 8.65 -15.30
CA ARG A 65 4.03 7.30 -15.79
C ARG A 65 4.75 6.21 -15.02
N ALA A 66 6.05 6.38 -14.75
CA ALA A 66 6.83 5.45 -13.94
C ALA A 66 6.26 5.35 -12.51
N GLY A 67 5.93 6.49 -11.89
CA GLY A 67 5.26 6.53 -10.58
C GLY A 67 3.92 5.81 -10.56
N ARG A 68 3.08 5.98 -11.60
CA ARG A 68 1.81 5.25 -11.75
C ARG A 68 2.02 3.73 -11.88
N LEU A 69 2.99 3.31 -12.68
CA LEU A 69 3.35 1.90 -12.81
C LEU A 69 3.84 1.31 -11.48
N TRP A 70 4.63 2.06 -10.72
CA TRP A 70 5.07 1.67 -9.39
C TRP A 70 3.89 1.49 -8.42
N VAL A 71 2.88 2.38 -8.43
CA VAL A 71 1.67 2.18 -7.61
C VAL A 71 0.97 0.85 -7.97
N ASP A 72 0.85 0.53 -9.26
CA ASP A 72 0.25 -0.74 -9.67
C ASP A 72 1.08 -1.95 -9.18
N GLN A 73 2.42 -1.86 -9.22
CA GLN A 73 3.32 -2.88 -8.69
C GLN A 73 3.20 -3.01 -7.16
N MET A 74 3.10 -1.90 -6.42
CA MET A 74 2.85 -1.90 -4.96
C MET A 74 1.55 -2.63 -4.62
N LEU A 75 0.48 -2.38 -5.39
CA LEU A 75 -0.80 -3.05 -5.21
C LEU A 75 -0.73 -4.54 -5.53
N VAL A 76 0.07 -4.95 -6.53
CA VAL A 76 0.36 -6.37 -6.81
C VAL A 76 1.09 -7.01 -5.62
N ALA A 77 2.18 -6.40 -5.14
CA ALA A 77 2.95 -6.91 -4.00
C ALA A 77 2.08 -7.05 -2.74
N CYS A 78 1.24 -6.04 -2.46
CA CYS A 78 0.28 -6.08 -1.37
C CYS A 78 -0.69 -7.27 -1.47
N ARG A 79 -1.24 -7.55 -2.66
CA ARG A 79 -2.14 -8.69 -2.86
C ARG A 79 -1.42 -10.02 -2.63
N THR A 80 -0.17 -10.14 -3.06
CA THR A 80 0.66 -11.33 -2.82
C THR A 80 0.89 -11.54 -1.32
N MET A 81 1.30 -10.51 -0.59
CA MET A 81 1.57 -10.60 0.85
C MET A 81 0.32 -10.83 1.69
N VAL A 82 -0.83 -10.30 1.29
CA VAL A 82 -2.13 -10.60 1.89
C VAL A 82 -2.45 -12.10 1.87
N LEU A 83 -2.01 -12.81 0.82
CA LEU A 83 -2.23 -14.25 0.67
C LEU A 83 -1.15 -15.11 1.35
N ASP A 84 -0.05 -14.49 1.81
CA ASP A 84 1.06 -15.15 2.50
C ASP A 84 1.19 -14.63 3.94
N PRO A 85 0.65 -15.34 4.94
CA PRO A 85 0.76 -14.97 6.35
C PRO A 85 2.20 -14.94 6.89
N SER A 86 3.16 -15.52 6.17
CA SER A 86 4.57 -15.52 6.54
C SER A 86 5.37 -14.36 5.94
N SER A 87 4.75 -13.57 5.07
CA SER A 87 5.40 -12.43 4.43
C SER A 87 5.78 -11.34 5.43
N ASP A 88 7.02 -10.85 5.33
CA ASP A 88 7.50 -9.72 6.12
C ASP A 88 7.14 -8.40 5.42
N TYR A 89 5.88 -8.02 5.48
CA TYR A 89 5.39 -6.77 4.89
C TYR A 89 6.00 -5.51 5.51
N ARG A 90 6.71 -5.60 6.65
CA ARG A 90 7.40 -4.46 7.28
C ARG A 90 8.78 -4.20 6.69
N SER A 91 9.35 -5.18 6.00
CA SER A 91 10.64 -5.05 5.35
C SER A 91 10.52 -4.23 4.07
N GLU A 92 11.42 -3.25 3.89
CA GLU A 92 11.56 -2.51 2.63
C GLU A 92 11.81 -3.43 1.43
N ALA A 93 12.49 -4.56 1.64
CA ALA A 93 12.80 -5.52 0.57
C ALA A 93 11.55 -6.23 0.01
N SER A 94 10.42 -6.16 0.73
CA SER A 94 9.15 -6.76 0.30
C SER A 94 8.38 -5.87 -0.67
N TRP A 95 8.82 -4.63 -0.89
CA TRP A 95 8.13 -3.64 -1.70
C TRP A 95 8.96 -3.22 -2.91
N PRO A 96 8.31 -2.93 -4.05
CA PRO A 96 8.97 -2.28 -5.18
C PRO A 96 9.63 -0.95 -4.76
N ALA A 97 10.89 -0.75 -5.17
CA ALA A 97 11.58 0.51 -4.97
C ALA A 97 10.89 1.65 -5.73
N VAL A 98 10.86 2.85 -5.13
CA VAL A 98 10.34 4.05 -5.77
C VAL A 98 11.22 4.37 -7.00
N PRO A 99 10.63 4.58 -8.19
CA PRO A 99 11.41 4.95 -9.37
C PRO A 99 12.12 6.29 -9.19
N GLU A 100 13.28 6.43 -9.86
CA GLU A 100 14.04 7.68 -9.88
C GLU A 100 13.18 8.85 -10.36
N GLY A 101 13.35 10.03 -9.76
CA GLY A 101 12.62 11.25 -10.12
C GLY A 101 11.22 11.36 -9.52
N VAL A 102 10.60 10.26 -9.07
CA VAL A 102 9.20 10.29 -8.61
C VAL A 102 9.05 11.08 -7.31
N ASN A 103 9.98 10.94 -6.37
CA ASN A 103 9.98 11.72 -5.13
C ASN A 103 10.20 13.22 -5.41
N GLU A 104 11.11 13.55 -6.33
CA GLU A 104 11.37 14.94 -6.73
C GLU A 104 10.15 15.55 -7.45
N LEU A 105 9.50 14.81 -8.33
CA LEU A 105 8.28 15.25 -8.99
C LEU A 105 7.15 15.45 -7.97
N ALA A 106 6.94 14.50 -7.07
CA ALA A 106 5.94 14.60 -6.01
C ALA A 106 6.20 15.78 -5.06
N ALA A 107 7.45 16.05 -4.69
CA ALA A 107 7.77 17.18 -3.81
C ALA A 107 7.45 18.55 -4.44
N ARG A 108 7.36 18.64 -5.78
CA ARG A 108 6.98 19.87 -6.50
C ARG A 108 5.46 20.07 -6.60
N TYR A 109 4.63 19.06 -6.32
CA TYR A 109 3.19 19.05 -6.57
C TYR A 109 2.35 18.49 -5.41
#